data_AF-A0A957A7F7-F1
#
_entry.id   AF-A0A957A7F7-F1
#
_cell.length_a   1.000
_cell.length_b   1.000
_cell.length_c   1.000
_cell.angle_alpha   90.00
_cell.angle_beta   90.00
_cell.angle_gamma   90.00
#
_symmetry.space_group_name_H-M   'P 1'
#
loop_
_entity.id
_entity.type
_entity.pdbx_description
1 polymer ?
#
loop_
_entity_poly.entity_id
_entity_poly.type
_entity_poly.pdbx_seq_one_letter_code
_entity_poly.pdbx_strand_id
1 'polypeptide(L)'
;IGRETDNLAKILDILSEDSHIEGVALEMQARDFDQGTERVDGQVELVLKYREKTGQPVVALMPEGSVGQMAPETITAARYYVAKKGVPVFPSFSRGAQALGRATRYWAWRDETGS
;
A
#
# COMPACT_ATOMS: atom_id res chain seq x y z
N ILE A 1 12.76 13.12 -6.69
CA ILE A 1 11.54 12.53 -6.10
C ILE A 1 10.35 12.57 -7.08
N GLY A 2 10.16 13.65 -7.86
CA GLY A 2 8.97 13.83 -8.73
C GLY A 2 8.61 12.69 -9.71
N ARG A 3 9.52 12.27 -10.60
CA ARG A 3 9.16 11.39 -11.73
C ARG A 3 8.62 10.00 -11.33
N GLU A 4 9.12 9.40 -10.26
CA GLU A 4 8.66 8.08 -9.81
C GLU A 4 7.30 8.16 -9.12
N THR A 5 7.07 9.20 -8.32
CA THR A 5 5.76 9.50 -7.73
C THR A 5 4.72 9.84 -8.80
N ASP A 6 5.10 10.60 -9.83
CA ASP A 6 4.22 10.91 -10.97
C ASP A 6 3.84 9.65 -11.76
N ASN A 7 4.79 8.73 -11.94
CA ASN A 7 4.54 7.45 -12.59
C ASN A 7 3.59 6.59 -11.77
N LEU A 8 3.80 6.50 -10.44
CA LEU A 8 2.90 5.76 -9.56
C LEU A 8 1.49 6.36 -9.59
N ALA A 9 1.36 7.69 -9.56
CA ALA A 9 0.08 8.36 -9.66
C ALA A 9 -0.67 7.99 -10.95
N LYS A 10 0.03 7.99 -12.10
CA LYS A 10 -0.56 7.57 -13.39
C LYS A 10 -0.95 6.09 -13.41
N ILE A 11 -0.11 5.21 -12.85
CA ILE A 11 -0.43 3.78 -12.77
C ILE A 11 -1.69 3.57 -11.94
N LEU A 12 -1.79 4.21 -10.76
CA LEU A 12 -2.98 4.10 -9.92
C LEU A 12 -4.23 4.68 -10.60
N ASP A 13 -4.08 5.75 -11.37
CA ASP A 13 -5.19 6.31 -12.14
C ASP A 13 -5.68 5.32 -13.22
N ILE A 14 -4.77 4.71 -13.98
CA ILE A 14 -5.11 3.66 -14.95
C ILE A 14 -5.78 2.46 -14.27
N LEU A 15 -5.23 1.97 -13.15
CA LEU A 15 -5.80 0.84 -12.42
C LEU A 15 -7.20 1.14 -11.86
N SER A 16 -7.46 2.40 -11.50
CA SER A 16 -8.76 2.80 -10.95
C SER A 16 -9.90 2.78 -11.97
N GLU A 17 -9.57 2.70 -13.26
CA GLU A 17 -10.55 2.60 -14.35
C GLU A 17 -10.82 1.14 -14.78
N ASP A 18 -10.02 0.18 -14.31
CA ASP A 18 -10.18 -1.24 -14.65
C ASP A 18 -11.10 -1.96 -13.64
N SER A 19 -12.25 -2.40 -14.13
CA SER A 19 -13.25 -3.12 -13.34
C SER A 19 -12.80 -4.52 -12.85
N HIS A 20 -11.71 -5.07 -13.38
CA HIS A 20 -11.18 -6.37 -12.97
C HIS A 20 -10.15 -6.28 -11.83
N ILE A 21 -9.71 -5.06 -11.50
CA ILE A 21 -8.86 -4.84 -10.34
C ILE A 21 -9.76 -4.75 -9.11
N GLU A 22 -9.51 -5.60 -8.13
CA GLU A 22 -10.32 -5.67 -6.89
C GLU A 22 -9.56 -5.10 -5.67
N GLY A 23 -8.37 -4.56 -5.90
CA GLY A 23 -7.52 -3.98 -4.86
C GLY A 23 -6.06 -3.89 -5.27
N VAL A 24 -5.27 -3.14 -4.49
CA VAL A 24 -3.87 -2.86 -4.79
C VAL A 24 -2.97 -3.21 -3.61
N ALA A 25 -1.85 -3.86 -3.91
CA ALA A 25 -0.73 -4.00 -2.98
C ALA A 25 0.45 -3.15 -3.48
N LEU A 26 0.99 -2.29 -2.62
CA LEU A 26 2.17 -1.47 -2.92
C LEU A 26 3.36 -1.92 -2.09
N GLU A 27 4.45 -2.30 -2.73
CA GLU A 27 5.73 -2.44 -2.04
C GLU A 27 6.32 -1.05 -1.75
N MET A 28 6.69 -0.85 -0.48
CA MET A 28 7.36 0.35 0.00
C MET A 28 8.70 -0.06 0.61
N GLN A 29 9.69 0.82 0.51
CA GLN A 29 11.03 0.53 1.03
C GLN A 29 11.25 1.28 2.34
N ALA A 30 11.71 0.57 3.38
CA ALA A 30 12.02 1.22 4.66
C ALA A 30 13.19 2.23 4.54
N ARG A 31 14.04 2.11 3.51
CA ARG A 31 15.05 3.13 3.17
C ARG A 31 14.47 4.47 2.75
N ASP A 32 13.27 4.48 2.18
CA ASP A 32 12.63 5.73 1.82
C ASP A 32 12.28 6.50 3.10
N PHE A 33 11.82 5.81 4.15
CA PHE A 33 11.57 6.40 5.48
C PHE A 33 12.85 6.90 6.17
N ASP A 34 13.92 6.11 6.12
CA ASP A 34 15.21 6.45 6.74
C ASP A 34 15.84 7.72 6.15
N GLN A 35 15.59 7.98 4.86
CA GLN A 35 16.10 9.15 4.13
C GLN A 35 15.23 10.40 4.29
N GLY A 36 14.05 10.29 4.92
CA GLY A 36 13.04 11.35 5.04
C GLY A 36 11.62 10.83 4.83
N THR A 37 10.60 11.47 5.38
CA THR A 37 9.24 10.92 5.26
C THR A 37 8.54 11.30 3.96
N GLU A 38 9.04 12.28 3.20
CA GLU A 38 8.33 12.93 2.08
C GLU A 38 7.94 11.92 1.00
N ARG A 39 8.81 10.95 0.72
CA ARG A 39 8.55 9.94 -0.30
C ARG A 39 7.51 8.91 0.14
N VAL A 40 7.62 8.45 1.40
CA VAL A 40 6.65 7.56 2.03
C VAL A 40 5.29 8.25 2.11
N ASP A 41 5.29 9.53 2.45
CA ASP A 41 4.09 10.37 2.55
C ASP A 41 3.39 10.51 1.21
N GLY A 42 4.13 10.83 0.15
CA GLY A 42 3.56 10.89 -1.20
C GLY A 42 3.00 9.55 -1.68
N GLN A 43 3.67 8.43 -1.38
CA GLN A 43 3.15 7.09 -1.70
C GLN A 43 1.87 6.77 -0.92
N VAL A 44 1.84 7.09 0.38
CA VAL A 44 0.65 6.90 1.23
C VAL A 44 -0.53 7.74 0.73
N GLU A 45 -0.29 9.01 0.40
CA GLU A 45 -1.33 9.90 -0.14
C GLU A 45 -1.94 9.33 -1.43
N LEU A 46 -1.09 8.85 -2.35
CA LEU A 46 -1.55 8.29 -3.62
C LEU A 46 -2.42 7.04 -3.44
N VAL A 47 -2.03 6.10 -2.56
CA VAL A 47 -2.84 4.89 -2.33
C VAL A 47 -4.12 5.18 -1.55
N LEU A 48 -4.13 6.17 -0.67
CA LEU A 48 -5.36 6.62 0.00
C LEU A 48 -6.31 7.28 -0.99
N LYS A 49 -5.81 8.15 -1.88
CA LYS A 49 -6.60 8.74 -2.96
C LYS A 49 -7.19 7.68 -3.89
N TYR A 50 -6.41 6.64 -4.22
CA TYR A 50 -6.91 5.49 -4.98
C TYR A 50 -8.08 4.80 -4.24
N ARG A 51 -7.90 4.51 -2.95
CA ARG A 51 -8.94 3.89 -2.11
C ARG A 51 -10.19 4.75 -2.01
N GLU A 52 -10.05 6.06 -1.88
CA GLU A 52 -11.17 7.00 -1.87
C GLU A 52 -11.92 7.03 -3.20
N LYS A 53 -11.20 7.02 -4.33
CA LYS A 53 -11.79 7.02 -5.69
C LYS A 53 -12.55 5.72 -5.99
N THR A 54 -12.00 4.58 -5.58
CA THR A 54 -12.47 3.25 -6.03
C THR A 54 -13.28 2.49 -4.97
N GLY A 55 -13.14 2.83 -3.69
CA GLY A 55 -13.63 2.02 -2.57
C GLY A 55 -12.86 0.71 -2.34
N GLN A 56 -11.87 0.39 -3.19
CA GLN A 56 -11.18 -0.89 -3.16
C GLN A 56 -10.12 -0.96 -2.06
N PRO A 57 -9.85 -2.15 -1.50
CA PRO A 57 -8.82 -2.33 -0.49
C PRO A 57 -7.42 -2.04 -1.03
N VAL A 58 -6.62 -1.35 -0.22
CA VAL A 58 -5.19 -1.12 -0.46
C VAL A 58 -4.38 -1.65 0.73
N VAL A 59 -3.24 -2.28 0.44
CA VAL A 59 -2.27 -2.73 1.44
C VAL A 59 -0.86 -2.32 1.05
N ALA A 60 -0.02 -2.05 2.03
CA ALA A 60 1.41 -1.83 1.84
C ALA A 60 2.21 -3.09 2.23
N LEU A 61 3.37 -3.25 1.61
CA LEU A 61 4.31 -4.32 1.87
C LEU A 61 5.68 -3.72 2.16
N MET A 62 6.28 -4.08 3.29
CA MET A 62 7.64 -3.67 3.65
C MET A 62 8.42 -4.91 4.12
N PRO A 63 8.88 -5.76 3.21
CA PRO A 63 9.58 -7.00 3.55
C PRO A 63 10.97 -6.76 4.18
N GLU A 64 11.36 -7.64 5.10
CA GLU A 64 12.72 -7.66 5.67
C GLU A 64 13.65 -8.26 4.62
N GLY A 65 14.41 -7.42 3.92
CA GLY A 65 15.31 -7.85 2.84
C GLY A 65 15.29 -7.00 1.58
N SER A 66 14.46 -5.96 1.51
CA SER A 66 14.49 -5.00 0.41
C SER A 66 15.71 -4.06 0.52
N VAL A 67 16.85 -4.58 0.03
CA VAL A 67 18.11 -3.88 -0.29
C VAL A 67 18.75 -3.07 0.84
N GLY A 68 19.84 -3.62 1.39
CA GLY A 68 20.66 -3.00 2.43
C GLY A 68 20.31 -3.56 3.81
N GLN A 69 21.32 -3.91 4.61
CA GLN A 69 21.12 -4.34 6.00
C GLN A 69 20.60 -3.16 6.83
N MET A 70 19.32 -2.88 6.72
CA MET A 70 18.66 -1.91 7.57
C MET A 70 18.43 -2.52 8.94
N ALA A 71 18.61 -1.70 9.98
CA ALA A 71 18.30 -2.08 11.34
C ALA A 71 16.83 -2.53 11.44
N PRO A 72 16.52 -3.70 12.03
CA PRO A 72 15.14 -4.18 12.21
C PRO A 72 14.22 -3.15 12.87
N GLU A 73 14.77 -2.29 13.71
CA GLU A 73 14.09 -1.18 14.38
C GLU A 73 13.60 -0.12 13.38
N THR A 74 14.40 0.22 12.37
CA THR A 74 14.01 1.20 11.32
C THR A 74 12.89 0.63 10.46
N ILE A 75 12.95 -0.66 10.09
CA ILE A 75 11.87 -1.31 9.34
C ILE A 75 10.58 -1.32 10.16
N THR A 76 10.68 -1.63 11.45
CA THR A 76 9.53 -1.62 12.37
C THR A 76 8.94 -0.22 12.51
N ALA A 77 9.78 0.81 12.65
CA ALA A 77 9.35 2.21 12.71
C ALA A 77 8.67 2.66 11.41
N ALA A 78 9.23 2.32 10.25
CA ALA A 78 8.65 2.64 8.94
C ALA A 78 7.26 1.99 8.77
N ARG A 79 7.12 0.73 9.15
CA ARG A 79 5.81 0.04 9.15
C ARG A 79 4.82 0.74 10.07
N TYR A 80 5.22 1.04 11.30
CA TYR A 80 4.36 1.73 12.26
C TYR A 80 3.93 3.11 11.74
N TYR A 81 4.85 3.84 11.10
CA TYR A 81 4.59 5.13 10.50
C TYR A 81 3.51 5.06 9.41
N VAL A 82 3.63 4.13 8.47
CA VAL A 82 2.64 3.92 7.40
C VAL A 82 1.29 3.45 7.97
N ALA A 83 1.31 2.52 8.93
CA ALA A 83 0.11 2.04 9.59
C ALA A 83 -0.68 3.17 10.27
N LYS A 84 0.02 4.10 10.94
CA LYS A 84 -0.60 5.27 11.58
C LYS A 84 -1.30 6.22 10.61
N LYS A 85 -0.91 6.20 9.34
CA LYS A 85 -1.56 7.00 8.28
C LYS A 85 -2.74 6.30 7.63
N GLY A 86 -3.16 5.13 8.14
CA GLY A 86 -4.36 4.45 7.70
C GLY A 86 -4.16 3.42 6.59
N VAL A 87 -2.91 3.07 6.27
CA VAL A 87 -2.58 2.02 5.30
C VAL A 87 -2.07 0.78 6.03
N PRO A 88 -2.78 -0.35 6.00
CA PRO A 88 -2.29 -1.61 6.58
C PRO A 88 -1.00 -2.04 5.90
N VAL A 89 0.05 -2.33 6.66
CA VAL A 89 1.36 -2.71 6.13
C VAL A 89 1.79 -4.08 6.65
N PHE A 90 2.35 -4.91 5.76
CA PHE A 90 2.72 -6.29 6.07
C PHE A 90 4.22 -6.55 5.87
N PRO A 91 4.82 -7.44 6.70
CA PRO A 91 6.24 -7.73 6.66
C PRO A 91 6.65 -8.70 5.54
N SER A 92 5.70 -9.19 4.75
CA SER A 92 5.97 -10.09 3.63
C SER A 92 4.89 -10.00 2.56
N PHE A 93 5.28 -10.29 1.32
CA PHE A 93 4.35 -10.41 0.19
C PHE A 93 3.24 -11.45 0.48
N SER A 94 3.60 -12.61 1.04
CA SER A 94 2.63 -13.66 1.36
C SER A 94 1.54 -13.20 2.33
N ARG A 95 1.91 -12.45 3.37
CA ARG A 95 0.93 -11.94 4.36
C ARG A 95 0.06 -10.85 3.76
N GLY A 96 0.63 -9.92 3.00
CA GLY A 96 -0.19 -8.87 2.36
C GLY A 96 -1.11 -9.42 1.26
N ALA A 97 -0.67 -10.40 0.47
CA ALA A 97 -1.53 -11.07 -0.50
C ALA A 97 -2.70 -11.81 0.17
N GLN A 98 -2.44 -12.53 1.27
CA GLN A 98 -3.51 -13.17 2.05
C GLN A 98 -4.48 -12.15 2.65
N ALA A 99 -3.97 -11.03 3.18
CA ALA A 99 -4.80 -9.98 3.74
C ALA A 99 -5.65 -9.30 2.66
N LEU A 100 -5.06 -8.96 1.52
CA LEU A 100 -5.76 -8.37 0.39
C LEU A 100 -6.85 -9.30 -0.12
N GLY A 101 -6.54 -10.59 -0.35
CA GLY A 101 -7.54 -11.55 -0.79
C GLY A 101 -8.68 -11.80 0.21
N ARG A 102 -8.47 -11.57 1.50
CA ARG A 102 -9.57 -11.57 2.50
C ARG A 102 -10.40 -10.29 2.42
N ALA A 103 -9.75 -9.15 2.24
CA ALA A 103 -10.42 -7.87 2.10
C ALA A 103 -11.31 -7.86 0.84
N THR A 104 -10.78 -8.27 -0.33
CA THR A 104 -11.55 -8.32 -1.57
C THR A 104 -12.78 -9.20 -1.45
N ARG A 105 -12.65 -10.41 -0.89
CA ARG A 105 -13.79 -11.30 -0.62
C ARG A 105 -14.83 -10.68 0.31
N TYR A 106 -14.42 -9.94 1.33
CA TYR A 106 -15.33 -9.27 2.24
C TYR A 106 -16.13 -8.17 1.52
N TRP A 107 -15.48 -7.36 0.67
CA TRP A 107 -16.16 -6.31 -0.09
C TRP A 107 -17.12 -6.90 -1.13
N ALA A 108 -16.70 -7.94 -1.85
CA ALA A 108 -17.57 -8.67 -2.78
C ALA A 108 -18.82 -9.21 -2.06
N TRP A 109 -18.64 -9.90 -0.92
CA TRP A 109 -19.75 -10.38 -0.11
C TRP A 109 -20.67 -9.24 0.36
N ARG A 110 -20.11 -8.13 0.85
CA ARG A 110 -20.89 -7.00 1.35
C ARG A 110 -21.75 -6.37 0.26
N ASP A 111 -21.20 -6.20 -0.94
CA ASP A 111 -21.91 -5.62 -2.07
C ASP A 111 -23.03 -6.57 -2.57
N GLU A 112 -22.83 -7.89 -2.47
CA GLU A 112 -23.88 -8.89 -2.76
C GLU A 112 -25.00 -8.90 -1.70
N THR A 113 -24.69 -8.69 -0.42
CA THR A 113 -25.67 -8.84 0.68
C THR A 113 -26.30 -7.56 1.20
N GLY A 114 -25.93 -6.39 0.64
CA GLY A 114 -26.61 -5.11 0.91
C GLY A 114 -26.65 -4.69 2.39
N SER A 115 -25.59 -4.98 3.15
CA SER A 115 -25.46 -4.61 4.57
C SER A 115 -24.79 -3.25 4.76
#